data_AF-A0A0F8WVC9-F1
#
_entry.id   AF-A0A0F8WVC9-F1
#
_cell.length_a   1.000
_cell.length_b   1.000
_cell.length_c   1.000
_cell.angle_alpha   90.00
_cell.angle_beta   90.00
_cell.angle_gamma   90.00
#
_symmetry.space_group_name_H-M   'P 1'
#
loop_
_entity.id
_entity.type
_entity.pdbx_description
1 polymer ?
#
loop_
_entity_poly.entity_id
_entity_poly.type
_entity_poly.pdbx_seq_one_letter_code
_entity_poly.pdbx_strand_id
1 'polypeptide(L)'
;AIMTMGPSTLVIKRGEYGVLLFHAESVFAAPAYPLEDVFDPTGAGDTFAGGFMGYISSIMDFKEPVVRRATVMGSVMASFNVEDFSLDRIRELDYKEIEGRYREFKTLAHFDDI
;
A
#
# COMPACT_ATOMS: atom_id res chain seq x y z
N ALA A 1 7.00 19.47 7.23
CA ALA A 1 7.09 20.46 6.14
C ALA A 1 6.05 20.23 5.05
N ILE A 2 5.97 19.07 4.38
CA ILE A 2 5.01 18.87 3.26
C ILE A 2 3.54 19.02 3.69
N MET A 3 3.15 18.51 4.86
CA MET A 3 1.79 18.68 5.39
C MET A 3 1.36 20.16 5.54
N THR A 4 2.30 21.09 5.76
CA THR A 4 1.97 22.52 5.87
C THR A 4 1.85 23.22 4.52
N MET A 5 2.07 22.50 3.41
CA MET A 5 1.96 23.03 2.05
C MET A 5 0.55 22.88 1.46
N GLY A 6 -0.41 22.27 2.18
CA GLY A 6 -1.80 22.12 1.74
C GLY A 6 -2.41 20.71 1.83
N PRO A 7 -1.67 19.59 1.64
CA PRO A 7 -2.26 18.25 1.70
C PRO A 7 -2.86 17.92 3.07
N SER A 8 -4.11 17.46 3.10
CA SER A 8 -4.76 16.92 4.31
C SER A 8 -4.29 15.51 4.65
N THR A 9 -3.76 14.79 3.65
CA THR A 9 -3.22 13.45 3.74
C THR A 9 -1.89 13.39 3.00
N LEU A 10 -0.86 12.83 3.62
CA LEU A 10 0.44 12.58 3.02
C LEU A 10 0.80 11.11 3.17
N VAL A 11 1.14 10.47 2.07
CA VAL A 11 1.61 9.08 2.04
C VAL A 11 3.06 9.07 1.58
N ILE A 12 3.95 8.53 2.40
CA ILE A 12 5.38 8.41 2.12
C ILE A 12 5.69 6.93 1.95
N LYS A 13 5.80 6.48 0.69
CA LYS A 13 6.30 5.16 0.35
C LYS A 13 7.83 5.17 0.39
N ARG A 14 8.42 4.25 1.15
CA ARG A 14 9.87 4.16 1.38
C ARG A 14 10.47 2.88 0.82
N GLY A 15 10.08 2.47 -0.38
CA GLY A 15 10.56 1.21 -0.99
C GLY A 15 10.39 0.01 -0.05
N GLU A 16 11.50 -0.67 0.24
CA GLU A 16 11.61 -1.81 1.16
C GLU A 16 11.36 -1.49 2.65
N TYR A 17 11.26 -0.21 3.03
CA TYR A 17 10.98 0.22 4.41
C TYR A 17 9.50 0.48 4.70
N GLY A 18 8.60 0.07 3.78
CA GLY A 18 7.16 0.18 3.94
C GLY A 18 6.63 1.60 3.71
N VAL A 19 5.53 1.95 4.36
CA VAL A 19 4.79 3.20 4.10
C VAL A 19 4.46 3.92 5.40
N LEU A 20 4.61 5.25 5.40
CA LEU A 20 4.08 6.13 6.43
C LEU A 20 2.91 6.94 5.88
N LEU A 21 1.75 6.82 6.52
CA LEU A 21 0.57 7.62 6.28
C LEU A 21 0.45 8.68 7.38
N PHE A 22 0.33 9.94 6.97
CA PHE A 22 -0.04 11.06 7.81
C PHE A 22 -1.43 11.54 7.39
N HIS A 23 -2.40 11.51 8.29
CA HIS A 23 -3.77 11.94 8.02
C HIS A 23 -4.32 12.69 9.23
N ALA A 24 -4.56 14.00 9.07
CA ALA A 24 -4.85 14.90 10.18
C ALA A 24 -3.79 14.76 11.30
N GLU A 25 -4.20 14.40 12.51
CA GLU A 25 -3.31 14.17 13.67
C GLU A 25 -2.84 12.72 13.82
N SER A 26 -3.30 11.83 12.95
CA SER A 26 -2.96 10.40 12.98
C SER A 26 -1.74 10.09 12.13
N VAL A 27 -0.92 9.15 12.63
CA VAL A 27 0.16 8.53 11.89
C VAL A 27 -0.09 7.03 11.86
N PHE A 28 0.03 6.43 10.69
CA PHE A 28 -0.08 5.01 10.48
C PHE A 28 1.14 4.51 9.71
N ALA A 29 1.69 3.38 10.14
CA ALA A 29 2.78 2.70 9.45
C ALA A 29 2.27 1.37 8.90
N ALA A 30 2.45 1.15 7.61
CA ALA A 30 2.31 -0.17 7.01
C ALA A 30 3.70 -0.79 6.82
N PRO A 31 3.91 -2.06 7.19
CA PRO A 31 5.18 -2.73 6.96
C PRO A 31 5.45 -2.87 5.46
N ALA A 32 6.70 -3.12 5.08
CA ALA A 32 6.97 -3.66 3.75
C ALA A 32 6.56 -5.13 3.69
N TYR A 33 6.22 -5.61 2.50
CA TYR A 33 6.04 -7.03 2.27
C TYR A 33 7.43 -7.69 2.17
N PRO A 34 7.73 -8.75 2.96
CA PRO A 34 9.01 -9.44 2.89
C PRO A 34 9.07 -10.29 1.62
N LEU A 35 9.70 -9.78 0.58
CA LEU A 35 10.06 -10.54 -0.62
C LEU A 35 11.49 -11.05 -0.49
N GLU A 36 11.74 -12.28 -0.93
CA GLU A 36 13.11 -12.83 -0.97
C GLU A 36 13.98 -12.05 -1.98
N ASP A 37 13.44 -11.80 -3.18
CA ASP A 37 14.09 -11.02 -4.22
C ASP A 37 13.11 -10.00 -4.83
N VAL A 38 13.59 -8.77 -5.02
CA VAL A 38 12.92 -7.72 -5.80
C VAL A 38 13.45 -7.81 -7.22
N PHE A 39 12.60 -8.17 -8.19
CA PHE A 39 13.01 -8.40 -9.57
C PHE A 39 13.14 -7.08 -10.36
N ASP A 40 12.08 -6.28 -10.41
CA ASP A 40 12.07 -4.98 -11.09
C ASP A 40 11.30 -3.94 -10.26
N PRO A 41 11.96 -2.91 -9.69
CA PRO A 41 11.28 -1.88 -8.90
C PRO A 41 10.45 -0.89 -9.74
N THR A 42 10.56 -0.96 -11.07
CA THR A 42 9.92 0.00 -11.98
C THR A 42 8.39 -0.10 -11.89
N GLY A 43 7.75 1.04 -11.62
CA GLY A 43 6.28 1.12 -11.52
C GLY A 43 5.73 0.88 -10.12
N ALA A 44 6.57 0.57 -9.11
CA ALA A 44 6.09 0.26 -7.75
C ALA A 44 5.38 1.45 -7.07
N GLY A 45 5.77 2.67 -7.42
CA GLY A 45 5.11 3.89 -6.96
C GLY A 45 3.75 4.10 -7.62
N ASP A 46 3.66 3.90 -8.93
CA ASP A 46 2.43 4.09 -9.69
C ASP A 46 1.39 3.00 -9.41
N THR A 47 1.82 1.74 -9.27
CA THR A 47 0.95 0.64 -8.84
C THR A 47 0.49 0.81 -7.40
N PHE A 48 1.34 1.35 -6.52
CA PHE A 48 0.89 1.79 -5.19
C PHE A 48 -0.22 2.84 -5.28
N ALA A 49 0.01 3.91 -6.05
CA ALA A 49 -0.97 4.98 -6.21
C ALA A 49 -2.27 4.47 -6.83
N GLY A 50 -2.18 3.57 -7.81
CA GLY A 50 -3.32 2.92 -8.45
C GLY A 50 -4.12 2.05 -7.48
N GLY A 51 -3.47 1.20 -6.68
CA GLY A 51 -4.14 0.40 -5.65
C GLY A 51 -4.78 1.25 -4.56
N PHE A 52 -4.11 2.33 -4.15
CA PHE A 52 -4.63 3.29 -3.17
C PHE A 52 -5.87 4.02 -3.71
N MET A 53 -5.78 4.62 -4.91
CA MET A 53 -6.89 5.34 -5.54
C MET A 53 -8.05 4.43 -5.92
N GLY A 54 -7.76 3.22 -6.42
CA GLY A 54 -8.77 2.22 -6.73
C GLY A 54 -9.60 1.85 -5.50
N TYR A 55 -8.94 1.62 -4.36
CA TYR A 55 -9.64 1.34 -3.10
C TYR A 55 -10.49 2.52 -2.61
N ILE A 56 -9.97 3.76 -2.67
CA ILE A 56 -10.75 4.94 -2.30
C ILE A 56 -11.97 5.10 -3.21
N SER A 57 -11.81 4.91 -4.53
CA SER A 57 -12.91 5.05 -5.49
C SER A 57 -14.03 4.02 -5.32
N SER A 58 -13.73 2.82 -4.81
CA SER A 58 -14.74 1.77 -4.60
C SER A 58 -15.59 2.02 -3.35
N ILE A 59 -15.10 2.82 -2.40
CA ILE A 59 -15.79 3.11 -1.14
C ILE A 59 -16.34 4.54 -1.11
N MET A 60 -15.66 5.49 -1.75
CA MET A 60 -15.98 6.93 -1.75
C MET A 60 -16.03 7.54 -0.35
N ASP A 61 -15.14 7.09 0.54
CA ASP A 61 -14.95 7.63 1.89
C ASP A 61 -13.47 7.93 2.14
N PHE A 62 -13.19 9.06 2.79
CA PHE A 62 -11.85 9.58 3.06
C PHE A 62 -11.51 9.59 4.55
N LYS A 63 -12.35 8.96 5.39
CA LYS A 63 -12.07 8.80 6.81
C LYS A 63 -10.83 7.94 7.06
N GLU A 64 -10.19 8.22 8.17
CA GLU A 64 -8.93 7.62 8.59
C GLU A 64 -8.86 6.07 8.46
N PRO A 65 -9.87 5.27 8.89
CA PRO A 65 -9.82 3.82 8.72
C PRO A 65 -9.84 3.37 7.25
N VAL A 66 -10.48 4.15 6.37
CA VAL A 66 -10.57 3.86 4.93
C VAL A 66 -9.23 4.18 4.27
N VAL A 67 -8.62 5.31 4.62
CA VAL A 67 -7.30 5.73 4.12
C VAL A 67 -6.19 4.76 4.56
N ARG A 68 -6.27 4.20 5.77
CA ARG A 68 -5.36 3.12 6.20
C ARG A 68 -5.50 1.88 5.33
N ARG A 69 -6.73 1.42 5.07
CA ARG A 69 -6.95 0.26 4.20
C ARG A 69 -6.53 0.51 2.75
N ALA A 70 -6.75 1.72 2.24
CA ALA A 70 -6.24 2.15 0.93
C ALA A 70 -4.71 2.09 0.88
N THR A 71 -4.03 2.51 1.95
CA THR A 71 -2.57 2.46 2.07
C THR A 71 -2.05 1.01 2.03
N VAL A 72 -2.74 0.10 2.71
CA VAL A 72 -2.44 -1.34 2.64
C VAL A 72 -2.69 -1.88 1.24
N MET A 73 -3.81 -1.54 0.60
CA MET A 73 -4.13 -1.98 -0.76
C MET A 73 -3.09 -1.49 -1.79
N GLY A 74 -2.65 -0.22 -1.68
CA GLY A 74 -1.53 0.26 -2.50
C GLY A 74 -0.25 -0.56 -2.27
N SER A 75 0.04 -0.93 -1.01
CA SER A 75 1.21 -1.74 -0.68
C SER A 75 1.12 -3.16 -1.26
N VAL A 76 -0.08 -3.76 -1.26
CA VAL A 76 -0.38 -5.04 -1.90
C VAL A 76 -0.12 -5.00 -3.40
N MET A 77 -0.66 -4.00 -4.11
CA MET A 77 -0.47 -3.91 -5.56
C MET A 77 1.01 -3.69 -5.92
N ALA A 78 1.71 -2.85 -5.16
CA ALA A 78 3.13 -2.61 -5.38
C ALA A 78 3.99 -3.84 -5.05
N SER A 79 3.60 -4.68 -4.09
CA SER A 79 4.36 -5.89 -3.76
C SER A 79 4.28 -6.94 -4.87
N PHE A 80 3.18 -6.98 -5.63
CA PHE A 80 3.11 -7.80 -6.84
C PHE A 80 3.92 -7.19 -7.99
N ASN A 81 3.79 -5.89 -8.24
CA ASN A 81 4.47 -5.26 -9.38
C ASN A 81 5.97 -5.54 -9.44
N VAL A 82 6.62 -5.66 -8.28
CA VAL A 82 8.07 -5.85 -8.21
C VAL A 82 8.55 -7.30 -8.37
N GLU A 83 7.63 -8.27 -8.47
CA GLU A 83 7.95 -9.70 -8.58
C GLU A 83 8.38 -10.12 -10.00
N ASP A 84 8.10 -9.30 -11.03
CA ASP A 84 8.43 -9.61 -12.43
C ASP A 84 8.70 -8.32 -13.23
N PHE A 85 9.18 -8.46 -14.47
CA PHE A 85 9.51 -7.34 -15.34
C PHE A 85 8.29 -6.46 -15.64
N SER A 86 8.45 -5.15 -15.43
CA SER A 86 7.46 -4.14 -15.82
C SER A 86 6.04 -4.45 -15.32
N LEU A 87 5.11 -4.77 -16.23
CA LEU A 87 3.70 -5.01 -15.90
C LEU A 87 3.32 -6.50 -15.94
N ASP A 88 4.27 -7.40 -16.19
CA ASP A 88 3.98 -8.81 -16.48
C ASP A 88 3.29 -9.48 -15.29
N ARG A 89 3.80 -9.26 -14.07
CA ARG A 89 3.13 -9.78 -12.86
C ARG A 89 1.70 -9.27 -12.69
N ILE A 90 1.45 -8.01 -13.03
CA ILE A 90 0.13 -7.36 -12.87
C ILE A 90 -0.86 -7.87 -13.93
N ARG A 91 -0.39 -8.24 -15.12
CA ARG A 91 -1.25 -8.76 -16.21
C ARG A 91 -1.87 -10.11 -15.89
N GLU A 92 -1.17 -10.92 -15.10
CA GLU A 92 -1.59 -12.27 -14.72
C GLU A 92 -2.28 -12.32 -13.35
N LEU A 93 -2.29 -11.20 -12.61
CA LEU A 93 -2.79 -11.11 -11.25
C LEU A 93 -4.32 -11.30 -11.18
N ASP A 94 -4.76 -12.19 -10.29
CA ASP A 94 -6.17 -12.38 -10.00
C ASP A 94 -6.60 -11.76 -8.65
N TYR A 95 -7.92 -11.66 -8.46
CA TYR A 95 -8.47 -11.05 -7.25
C TYR A 95 -8.24 -11.89 -5.98
N LYS A 96 -8.16 -13.22 -6.07
CA LYS A 96 -7.89 -14.09 -4.91
C LYS A 96 -6.48 -13.91 -4.40
N GLU A 97 -5.51 -13.70 -5.30
CA GLU A 97 -4.13 -13.36 -4.96
C GLU A 97 -4.05 -12.02 -4.23
N ILE A 98 -4.77 -11.00 -4.72
CA ILE A 98 -4.87 -9.69 -4.07
C ILE A 98 -5.43 -9.82 -2.64
N GLU A 99 -6.52 -10.57 -2.48
CA GLU A 99 -7.09 -10.82 -1.14
C GLU A 99 -6.14 -11.59 -0.22
N GLY A 100 -5.42 -12.57 -0.76
CA GLY A 100 -4.41 -13.34 -0.03
C GLY A 100 -3.30 -12.43 0.49
N ARG A 101 -2.68 -11.65 -0.40
CA ARG A 101 -1.63 -10.69 -0.06
C ARG A 101 -2.10 -9.65 0.95
N TYR A 102 -3.33 -9.15 0.80
CA TYR A 102 -3.91 -8.22 1.77
C TYR A 102 -4.03 -8.84 3.17
N ARG A 103 -4.42 -10.12 3.28
CA ARG A 103 -4.46 -10.84 4.55
C ARG A 103 -3.06 -11.01 5.15
N GLU A 104 -2.05 -11.29 4.34
CA GLU A 104 -0.66 -11.37 4.78
C GLU A 104 -0.18 -10.04 5.37
N PHE A 105 -0.43 -8.92 4.70
CA PHE A 105 -0.15 -7.58 5.25
C PHE A 105 -0.85 -7.32 6.58
N LYS A 106 -2.12 -7.75 6.70
CA LYS A 106 -2.87 -7.62 7.96
C LYS A 106 -2.20 -8.42 9.07
N THR A 107 -1.78 -9.66 8.80
CA THR A 107 -1.06 -10.51 9.76
C THR A 107 0.28 -9.92 10.15
N LEU A 108 1.04 -9.35 9.22
CA LEU A 108 2.33 -8.70 9.50
C LEU A 108 2.22 -7.50 10.45
N ALA A 109 1.09 -6.81 10.43
CA ALA A 109 0.83 -5.65 11.27
C ALA A 109 0.01 -5.99 12.53
N HIS A 110 -0.38 -7.25 12.73
CA HIS A 110 -1.21 -7.66 13.86
C HIS A 110 -0.37 -7.87 15.12
N PHE A 111 -0.86 -7.35 16.24
CA PHE A 111 -0.37 -7.61 17.58
C PHE A 111 -1.58 -7.67 18.52
N ASP A 112 -1.47 -8.47 19.58
CA ASP A 112 -2.54 -8.60 20.58
C ASP A 112 -2.41 -7.52 21.66
N ASP A 113 -3.52 -7.22 22.32
CA ASP A 113 -3.53 -6.36 23.50
C ASP A 113 -2.75 -7.01 24.67
N ILE A 114 -2.22 -6.18 25.58
CA ILE A 114 -1.48 -6.63 26.78
C ILE A 114 -2.43 -7.11 27.86
#